data_AF-A0A354BNC4-F1
#
_entry.id   AF-A0A354BNC4-F1
#
_cell.length_a   1.000
_cell.length_b   1.000
_cell.length_c   1.000
_cell.angle_alpha   90.00
_cell.angle_beta   90.00
_cell.angle_gamma   90.00
#
_symmetry.space_group_name_H-M   'P 1'
#
loop_
_entity.id
_entity.type
_entity.pdbx_description
1 polymer ?
#
loop_
_entity_poly.entity_id
_entity_poly.type
_entity_poly.pdbx_seq_one_letter_code
_entity_poly.pdbx_strand_id
1 'polypeptide(L)'
;MGRFTAIKGIEHLRGIRLIDQQPIGRTPRSNPITYLKGFDEIRQLFAAEREAQRQGLTPGHFSFNAAGGRCERCEGSGVEKLEM
;
A
#
# COMPACT_ATOMS: atom_id res chain seq x y z
N MET A 1 -4.98 40.71 -13.82
CA MET A 1 -5.47 39.97 -12.63
C MET A 1 -5.55 40.94 -11.46
N GLY A 2 -6.67 40.99 -10.74
CA GLY A 2 -6.89 41.90 -9.62
C GLY A 2 -6.33 41.37 -8.29
N ARG A 3 -6.05 42.27 -7.34
CA ARG A 3 -5.69 41.90 -5.96
C ARG A 3 -6.93 41.49 -5.19
N PHE A 4 -6.95 40.26 -4.72
CA PHE A 4 -7.95 39.77 -3.77
C PHE A 4 -7.36 39.85 -2.35
N THR A 5 -8.15 40.31 -1.38
CA THR A 5 -7.72 40.48 0.02
C THR A 5 -8.22 39.38 0.95
N ALA A 6 -9.21 38.59 0.54
CA ALA A 6 -9.77 37.50 1.35
C ALA A 6 -10.42 36.40 0.50
N ILE A 7 -10.46 35.19 1.05
CA ILE A 7 -11.22 34.03 0.58
C ILE A 7 -12.24 33.68 1.67
N LYS A 8 -13.52 33.51 1.32
CA LYS A 8 -14.64 33.18 2.23
C LYS A 8 -15.30 31.86 1.78
N GLY A 9 -16.05 31.18 2.64
CA GLY A 9 -16.77 29.95 2.30
C GLY A 9 -16.01 28.65 2.55
N ILE A 10 -14.88 28.70 3.29
CA ILE A 10 -14.07 27.53 3.64
C ILE A 10 -14.87 26.55 4.52
N GLU A 11 -15.83 27.05 5.28
CA GLU A 11 -16.77 26.29 6.11
C GLU A 11 -17.63 25.29 5.31
N HIS A 12 -17.74 25.46 3.99
CA HIS A 12 -18.44 24.51 3.12
C HIS A 12 -17.54 23.35 2.65
N LEU A 13 -16.23 23.42 2.89
CA LEU A 13 -15.29 22.40 2.49
C LEU A 13 -15.22 21.30 3.55
N ARG A 14 -15.45 20.04 3.13
CA ARG A 14 -15.24 18.87 3.98
C ARG A 14 -13.76 18.51 4.12
N GLY A 15 -12.97 18.83 3.11
CA GLY A 15 -11.55 18.53 3.09
C GLY A 15 -10.91 18.88 1.75
N ILE A 16 -9.63 19.16 1.80
CA ILE A 16 -8.80 19.44 0.63
C ILE A 16 -7.77 18.31 0.52
N ARG A 17 -7.55 17.85 -0.70
CA ARG A 17 -6.50 16.89 -1.04
C ARG A 17 -5.73 17.44 -2.24
N LEU A 18 -4.43 17.59 -2.08
CA LEU A 18 -3.54 17.91 -3.18
C LEU A 18 -3.19 16.59 -3.88
N ILE A 19 -3.45 16.52 -5.18
CA ILE A 19 -3.04 15.41 -6.04
C ILE A 19 -1.99 15.97 -6.98
N ASP A 20 -0.76 15.47 -6.87
CA ASP A 20 0.38 15.91 -7.67
C ASP A 20 1.12 14.70 -8.27
N GLN A 21 2.32 14.93 -8.81
CA GLN A 21 3.16 13.90 -9.42
C GLN A 21 4.27 13.41 -8.49
N GLN A 22 4.19 13.69 -7.19
CA GLN A 22 5.17 13.13 -6.27
C GLN A 22 5.08 11.60 -6.26
N PRO A 23 6.22 10.90 -6.13
CA PRO A 23 6.22 9.44 -6.07
C PRO A 23 5.32 8.94 -4.94
N ILE A 24 4.45 7.99 -5.28
CA ILE A 24 3.46 7.38 -4.37
C ILE A 24 4.15 6.74 -3.14
N GLY A 25 5.36 6.19 -3.34
CA GLY A 25 6.20 5.65 -2.29
C GLY A 25 7.67 5.73 -2.67
N ARG A 26 8.55 5.78 -1.67
CA ARG A 26 10.01 5.85 -1.86
C ARG A 26 10.70 4.48 -1.78
N THR A 27 9.92 3.41 -1.56
CA THR A 27 10.43 2.05 -1.36
C THR A 27 9.95 1.13 -2.47
N PRO A 28 10.74 0.11 -2.88
CA PRO A 28 10.31 -0.93 -3.83
C PRO A 28 9.09 -1.72 -3.35
N ARG A 29 8.80 -1.65 -2.04
CA ARG A 29 7.68 -2.33 -1.39
C ARG A 29 6.32 -1.63 -1.56
N SER A 30 6.30 -0.48 -2.23
CA SER A 30 5.06 0.22 -2.58
C SER A 30 4.74 0.03 -4.05
N ASN A 31 3.53 -0.43 -4.34
CA ASN A 31 2.97 -0.53 -5.68
C ASN A 31 1.54 0.02 -5.69
N PRO A 32 0.88 0.15 -6.86
CA PRO A 32 -0.47 0.72 -6.94
C PRO A 32 -1.50 0.01 -6.05
N ILE A 33 -1.42 -1.32 -5.96
CA ILE A 33 -2.44 -2.10 -5.24
C ILE A 33 -2.26 -2.05 -3.71
N THR A 34 -1.03 -1.89 -3.22
CA THR A 34 -0.79 -1.60 -1.80
C THR A 34 -1.20 -0.18 -1.44
N TYR A 35 -1.02 0.79 -2.35
CA TYR A 35 -1.42 2.18 -2.09
C TYR A 35 -2.93 2.34 -2.02
N LEU A 36 -3.66 1.68 -2.92
CA LEU A 36 -5.13 1.66 -2.93
C LEU A 36 -5.74 0.76 -1.85
N LYS A 37 -4.92 0.06 -1.05
CA LYS A 37 -5.33 -0.98 -0.09
C LYS A 37 -6.08 -2.17 -0.69
N GLY A 38 -6.16 -2.28 -2.02
CA GLY A 38 -6.78 -3.42 -2.69
C GLY A 38 -6.05 -4.75 -2.41
N PHE A 39 -4.76 -4.69 -2.08
CA PHE A 39 -4.01 -5.89 -1.73
C PHE A 39 -4.48 -6.51 -0.40
N ASP A 40 -5.10 -5.73 0.48
CA ASP A 40 -5.63 -6.24 1.75
C ASP A 40 -6.77 -7.23 1.49
N GLU A 41 -7.66 -6.89 0.56
CA GLU A 41 -8.76 -7.76 0.13
C GLU A 41 -8.26 -9.04 -0.54
N ILE A 42 -7.25 -8.93 -1.40
CA ILE A 42 -6.64 -10.11 -2.04
C ILE A 42 -6.05 -11.04 -0.98
N ARG A 43 -5.32 -10.52 -0.01
CA ARG A 43 -4.74 -11.34 1.07
C ARG A 43 -5.82 -12.01 1.92
N GLN A 44 -6.95 -11.35 2.14
CA GLN A 44 -8.11 -11.94 2.82
C GLN A 44 -8.70 -13.09 2.01
N LEU A 45 -8.88 -12.91 0.70
CA LEU A 45 -9.39 -13.97 -0.19
C LEU A 45 -8.48 -15.21 -0.16
N PHE A 46 -7.16 -15.03 -0.25
CA PHE A 46 -6.22 -16.14 -0.18
C PHE A 46 -6.23 -16.86 1.17
N ALA A 47 -6.37 -16.11 2.27
CA ALA A 47 -6.51 -16.69 3.60
C ALA A 47 -7.87 -17.40 3.81
N ALA A 48 -8.89 -17.08 3.02
CA ALA A 48 -10.19 -17.72 3.08
C ALA A 48 -10.24 -19.07 2.33
N GLU A 49 -9.22 -19.40 1.54
CA GLU A 49 -9.14 -20.69 0.86
C GLU A 49 -9.04 -21.85 1.85
N ARG A 50 -9.69 -22.98 1.52
CA ARG A 50 -9.76 -24.15 2.41
C ARG A 50 -8.38 -24.65 2.82
N GLU A 51 -7.44 -24.66 1.88
CA GLU A 51 -6.09 -25.13 2.13
C GLU A 51 -5.31 -24.16 3.04
N ALA A 52 -5.50 -22.85 2.85
CA ALA A 52 -4.92 -21.83 3.72
C ALA A 52 -5.44 -21.98 5.15
N GLN A 53 -6.75 -22.18 5.33
CA GLN A 53 -7.35 -22.41 6.64
C GLN A 53 -6.84 -23.68 7.31
N ARG A 54 -6.74 -24.79 6.56
CA ARG A 54 -6.18 -26.07 7.06
C ARG A 54 -4.75 -25.93 7.56
N GLN A 55 -3.96 -25.07 6.92
CA GLN A 55 -2.57 -24.81 7.29
C GLN A 55 -2.41 -23.68 8.32
N GLY A 56 -3.49 -23.04 8.76
CA GLY A 56 -3.43 -21.91 9.69
C GLY A 56 -2.85 -20.63 9.08
N LEU A 57 -2.88 -20.49 7.75
CA LEU A 57 -2.37 -19.31 7.05
C LEU A 57 -3.34 -18.13 7.19
N THR A 58 -2.84 -17.05 7.76
CA THR A 58 -3.54 -15.77 7.91
C THR A 58 -3.24 -14.82 6.75
N PRO A 59 -3.98 -13.71 6.56
CA PRO A 59 -3.66 -12.68 5.56
C PRO A 59 -2.24 -12.12 5.66
N GLY A 60 -1.59 -12.25 6.83
CA GLY A 60 -0.19 -11.86 7.03
C GLY A 60 0.79 -12.73 6.24
N HIS A 61 0.50 -14.03 6.07
CA HIS A 61 1.34 -14.95 5.31
C HIS A 61 1.34 -14.63 3.80
N PHE A 62 0.28 -14.01 3.30
CA PHE A 62 0.19 -13.57 1.91
C PHE A 62 0.74 -12.15 1.70
N SER A 63 1.40 -11.58 2.71
CA SER A 63 2.03 -10.26 2.61
C SER A 63 3.52 -10.39 2.38
N PHE A 64 4.03 -9.80 1.30
CA PHE A 64 5.47 -9.68 1.08
C PHE A 64 6.14 -8.69 2.07
N ASN A 65 5.35 -7.91 2.81
CA ASN A 65 5.86 -6.95 3.80
C ASN A 65 6.05 -7.55 5.20
N ALA A 66 5.51 -8.74 5.47
CA ALA A 66 5.57 -9.38 6.78
C ALA A 66 6.44 -10.64 6.73
N ALA A 67 7.23 -10.86 7.78
CA ALA A 67 7.95 -12.11 7.97
C ALA A 67 6.96 -13.28 8.17
N GLY A 68 7.35 -14.47 7.74
CA GLY A 68 6.57 -15.71 7.93
C GLY A 68 5.95 -16.27 6.65
N GLY A 69 5.66 -15.43 5.63
CA GLY A 69 5.19 -15.91 4.32
C GLY A 69 5.84 -15.25 3.11
N ARG A 70 6.66 -14.22 3.31
CA ARG A 70 7.52 -13.65 2.27
C ARG A 70 8.75 -14.54 2.02
N CYS A 71 9.42 -14.30 0.91
CA CYS A 71 10.77 -14.82 0.70
C CYS A 71 11.75 -14.11 1.65
N GLU A 72 12.34 -14.83 2.61
CA GLU A 72 13.30 -14.23 3.56
C GLU A 72 14.63 -13.87 2.88
N ARG A 73 15.02 -14.56 1.80
CA ARG A 73 16.25 -14.28 1.07
C ARG A 73 16.29 -12.86 0.47
N CYS A 74 15.17 -12.39 -0.10
CA CYS A 74 15.06 -11.03 -0.63
C CYS A 74 14.18 -10.12 0.23
N GLU A 75 13.81 -10.57 1.43
CA GLU A 75 12.90 -9.89 2.36
C GLU A 75 11.59 -9.40 1.72
N GLY A 76 11.08 -10.14 0.73
CA GLY A 76 9.88 -9.79 -0.02
C GLY A 76 10.06 -8.71 -1.10
N SER A 77 11.28 -8.28 -1.39
CA SER A 77 11.57 -7.30 -2.45
C SER A 77 11.47 -7.89 -3.86
N GLY A 78 11.49 -9.22 -4.00
CA GLY A 78 11.46 -9.91 -5.29
C GLY A 78 12.76 -9.84 -6.10
N VAL A 79 13.72 -9.02 -5.66
CA VAL A 79 15.06 -8.85 -6.25
C VAL A 79 16.09 -8.72 -5.14
N GLU A 80 17.31 -9.20 -5.37
CA GLU A 80 18.47 -8.93 -4.51
C GLU A 80 19.16 -7.67 -5.03
N LYS A 81 19.37 -6.67 -4.16
CA LYS A 81 20.25 -5.55 -4.51
C LYS A 81 21.67 -6.04 -4.34
N LEU A 82 22.36 -6.28 -5.46
CA LEU A 82 23.81 -6.35 -5.47
C LEU A 82 24.31 -4.91 -5.31
N GLU A 83 25.01 -4.62 -4.22
CA GLU A 83 25.70 -3.34 -4.08
C GLU A 83 26.81 -3.29 -5.15
N MET A 84 26.81 -2.20 -5.93
CA MET A 84 27.91 -1.80 -6.82
C MET A 84 28.58 -0.57 -6.23
#